data_AF-G3C613-F1
#
_entry.id   AF-G3C613-F1
#
_cell.length_a   1.000
_cell.length_b   1.000
_cell.length_c   1.000
_cell.angle_alpha   90.00
_cell.angle_beta   90.00
_cell.angle_gamma   90.00
#
_symmetry.space_group_name_H-M   'P 1'
#
loop_
_entity.id
_entity.type
_entity.pdbx_description
1 polymer ?
#
loop_
_entity_poly.entity_id
_entity_poly.type
_entity_poly.pdbx_seq_one_letter_code
_entity_poly.pdbx_strand_id
1 'polypeptide(L)' 'QRVRFLDRHFYNREEYARFDSDVGEYRAVTELGRRDAEYWNSQKDLLEQRRAQVDTY' A
#
# COMPACT_ATOMS: atom_id res chain seq x y z
N GLN A 1 -19.11 -11.62 0.99
CA GLN A 1 -17.70 -11.67 0.57
C GLN A 1 -17.15 -10.26 0.76
N ARG A 2 -15.99 -10.06 1.41
CA ARG A 2 -15.39 -8.72 1.57
C ARG A 2 -14.30 -8.59 0.51
N VAL A 3 -14.44 -7.62 -0.40
CA VAL A 3 -13.43 -7.33 -1.42
C VAL A 3 -12.21 -6.72 -0.71
N ARG A 4 -11.01 -7.20 -1.05
CA ARG A 4 -9.75 -6.71 -0.50
C ARG A 4 -8.86 -6.25 -1.64
N PHE A 5 -8.42 -5.00 -1.56
CA PHE A 5 -7.48 -4.41 -2.51
C PHE A 5 -6.06 -4.50 -1.98
N LEU A 6 -5.14 -4.96 -2.82
CA LEU A 6 -3.71 -5.06 -2.53
C LEU A 6 -2.91 -4.37 -3.63
N ASP A 7 -2.11 -3.37 -3.26
CA ASP A 7 -1.10 -2.74 -4.11
C ASP A 7 0.27 -3.22 -3.64
N ARG A 8 1.08 -3.81 -4.52
CA ARG A 8 2.36 -4.43 -4.13
C ARG A 8 3.48 -3.93 -5.01
N HIS A 9 4.57 -3.53 -4.38
CA HIS A 9 5.75 -3.00 -5.05
C HIS A 9 6.91 -3.98 -4.95
N PHE A 10 7.55 -4.24 -6.10
CA PHE A 10 8.61 -5.23 -6.23
C PHE A 10 9.90 -4.59 -6.77
N TYR A 11 11.02 -5.03 -6.21
CA TYR A 11 12.36 -4.69 -6.67
C TYR A 11 13.20 -5.96 -6.67
N ASN A 12 13.93 -6.24 -7.76
CA ASN A 12 14.69 -7.50 -7.92
C ASN A 12 13.87 -8.77 -7.62
N ARG A 13 12.57 -8.76 -8.00
CA ARG A 13 11.60 -9.84 -7.73
C ARG A 13 11.24 -10.06 -6.25
N GLU A 14 11.71 -9.19 -5.36
CA GLU A 14 11.34 -9.18 -3.94
C GLU A 14 10.30 -8.08 -3.68
N GLU A 15 9.23 -8.42 -2.96
CA GLU A 15 8.24 -7.44 -2.49
C GLU A 15 8.89 -6.58 -1.41
N TYR A 16 8.96 -5.26 -1.61
CA TYR A 16 9.60 -4.37 -0.64
C TYR A 16 8.58 -3.51 0.12
N ALA A 17 7.40 -3.26 -0.43
CA ALA A 17 6.32 -2.51 0.21
C ALA A 17 4.95 -2.89 -0.35
N ARG A 18 3.89 -2.71 0.45
CA ARG A 18 2.51 -2.99 0.05
C ARG A 18 1.49 -2.07 0.70
N PHE A 19 0.40 -1.77 0.01
CA PHE A 19 -0.83 -1.24 0.61
C PHE A 19 -1.85 -2.37 0.77
N ASP A 20 -2.56 -2.35 1.89
CA ASP A 20 -3.61 -3.30 2.22
C ASP A 20 -4.85 -2.54 2.63
N SER A 21 -5.95 -2.67 1.87
CA SER A 21 -7.15 -1.87 2.13
C SER A 21 -7.80 -2.13 3.49
N ASP A 22 -7.59 -3.31 4.08
CA ASP A 22 -8.07 -3.61 5.44
C ASP A 22 -7.26 -2.84 6.51
N VAL A 23 -6.02 -2.47 6.20
CA VAL A 23 -5.13 -1.70 7.08
C VAL A 23 -5.21 -0.21 6.78
N GLY A 24 -5.34 0.15 5.50
CA GLY A 24 -5.46 1.52 5.03
C GLY A 24 -4.14 2.31 4.99
N GLU A 25 -2.99 1.64 4.96
CA GLU A 25 -1.67 2.27 4.89
C GLU A 25 -0.67 1.39 4.11
N TYR A 26 0.40 2.00 3.61
CA TYR A 26 1.54 1.29 3.06
C TYR A 26 2.41 0.74 4.20
N ARG A 27 2.83 -0.53 4.08
CA ARG A 27 3.77 -1.18 4.98
C ARG A 27 4.98 -1.67 4.21
N ALA A 28 6.15 -1.40 4.77
CA ALA A 28 7.39 -1.98 4.30
C ALA A 28 7.40 -3.48 4.60
N VAL A 29 7.73 -4.28 3.58
CA VAL A 29 7.95 -5.73 3.69
C VAL A 29 9.43 -6.01 3.97
N THR A 30 10.31 -5.16 3.44
CA THR A 30 11.75 -5.21 3.69
C THR A 30 12.25 -3.83 4.09
N GLU A 31 13.47 -3.75 4.62
CA GLU A 31 14.08 -2.49 5.05
C GLU A 31 14.13 -1.44 3.94
N LEU A 32 14.32 -1.89 2.70
CA LEU A 32 14.36 -1.04 1.50
C LEU A 32 13.06 -0.21 1.36
N GLY A 33 11.92 -0.81 1.66
CA GLY A 33 10.63 -0.16 1.51
C GLY A 33 10.22 0.78 2.64
N ARG A 34 11.02 0.92 3.71
CA ARG A 34 10.65 1.78 4.84
C ARG A 34 10.45 3.23 4.41
N ARG A 35 11.42 3.79 3.68
CA ARG A 35 11.34 5.18 3.20
C ARG A 35 10.18 5.39 2.25
N ASP A 36 9.93 4.43 1.35
CA ASP A 36 8.83 4.52 0.40
C ASP A 36 7.47 4.45 1.11
N ALA A 37 7.32 3.53 2.07
CA ALA A 37 6.11 3.42 2.88
C ALA A 37 5.86 4.69 3.71
N GLU A 38 6.88 5.24 4.36
CA GLU A 38 6.79 6.53 5.08
C GLU A 38 6.38 7.66 4.14
N TYR A 39 7.03 7.75 2.97
CA TYR A 39 6.73 8.77 1.96
C TYR A 39 5.28 8.68 1.44
N TRP A 40 4.81 7.49 1.09
CA TRP A 40 3.43 7.29 0.62
C TRP A 40 2.42 7.52 1.73
N ASN A 41 2.71 7.10 2.97
CA ASN A 41 1.83 7.34 4.11
C ASN A 41 1.75 8.82 4.50
N SER A 42 2.76 9.62 4.14
CA SER A 42 2.74 11.08 4.34
C SER A 42 1.81 11.80 3.33
N GLN A 43 1.49 11.15 2.21
CA GLN A 43 0.62 11.70 1.16
C GLN A 43 -0.85 11.33 1.41
N LYS A 44 -1.57 12.22 2.10
CA LYS A 44 -2.96 11.99 2.50
C LYS A 44 -3.89 11.71 1.33
N ASP A 45 -3.81 12.51 0.25
CA ASP A 45 -4.67 12.36 -0.93
C ASP A 45 -4.49 10.98 -1.59
N LEU A 46 -3.24 10.50 -1.65
CA LEU A 46 -2.92 9.15 -2.16
C LEU A 46 -3.54 8.08 -1.25
N LEU A 47 -3.37 8.18 0.06
CA LEU A 47 -3.93 7.22 1.01
C LEU A 47 -5.46 7.15 0.94
N GLU A 48 -6.13 8.29 0.85
CA GLU A 48 -7.59 8.36 0.73
C GLU A 48 -8.07 7.72 -0.56
N GLN A 49 -7.42 8.01 -1.69
CA GLN A 49 -7.73 7.38 -2.97
C GLN A 49 -7.57 5.85 -2.91
N ARG A 50 -6.48 5.35 -2.31
CA ARG A 50 -6.22 3.91 -2.18
C ARG A 50 -7.22 3.21 -1.25
N ARG A 51 -7.63 3.86 -0.16
CA ARG A 51 -8.67 3.33 0.74
C ARG A 51 -10.02 3.18 0.03
N ALA A 52 -10.35 4.12 -0.86
CA ALA A 52 -11.59 4.10 -1.63
C ALA A 52 -11.60 3.09 -2.79
N GLN A 53 -10.45 2.52 -3.20
CA GLN A 53 -10.41 1.57 -4.32
C GLN A 53 -11.18 0.26 -4.08
N VAL A 54 -11.44 -0.10 -2.81
CA VAL A 54 -12.28 -1.28 -2.50
C VAL A 54 -13.68 -1.16 -3.07
N ASP A 55 -14.23 0.05 -3.14
CA ASP A 55 -15.60 0.29 -3.59
C ASP A 55 -15.75 0.22 -5.12
N THR A 56 -14.63 0.08 -5.86
CA THR A 56 -14.60 0.07 -7.33
C THR A 56 -14.46 -1.31 -7.97
N TYR A 57 -14.40 -2.40 -7.18
CA TYR A 57 -14.25 -3.79 -7.65
C TYR A 57 -15.33 -4.70 -7.07
#